data_AF-A0A388KDC7-F1
#
_entry.id   AF-A0A388KDC7-F1
#
_cell.length_a   1.000
_cell.length_b   1.000
_cell.length_c   1.000
_cell.angle_alpha   90.00
_cell.angle_beta   90.00
_cell.angle_gamma   90.00
#
_symmetry.space_group_name_H-M   'P 1'
#
loop_
_entity.id
_entity.type
_entity.pdbx_description
1 polymer ?
#
loop_
_entity_poly.entity_id
_entity_poly.type
_entity_poly.pdbx_seq_one_letter_code
_entity_poly.pdbx_strand_id
1 'polypeptide(L)'
;MAAAPEMEEEHGHTEAGQRLDFHTAFHGSVFEKYHVLPLQLATLDARGVVYRPSFINIGRFMLQPGNVDLLKGDREIFMNEFVKFCNAKGTALNMSDCRDAVDVAADYITVFGDLEEGEESGDTSQDLLTRMGCDANPYTYVRVGMDLAFCMVEFALSDSVRLAGAPDEDHLAIDTLVQLIDFDLVGIDGQHFSLRIILTMGYNIVDGWSVDVRDRQMGTLITTGAGEMFDAIDDLPDETGNEVFSEIDEGRTVLIIRNGNVVKERYKPHGDVPTVLTRVTTSADSSSSSRFYKLGDGCVLDEDEDVRLYFEDCCSRGIISTSNVGEEEMKSLYHLREASFVKENGDSISYCGKSEFERLLPVAASITYLYDGWVSRRVYSSFDSVVQNFRLRASSLQESQQRDFQQFQKNCKRFHRIFKGTCWDRLPKDLIVRIIEMVVQPPRHIVLPWKSAWTSSHGVRTANHGGVNVTL
;
A
#
# COMPACT_ATOMS: atom_id res chain seq x y z
N MET A 1 61.75 34.98 -0.63
CA MET A 1 60.77 34.38 -1.54
C MET A 1 60.66 32.90 -1.16
N ALA A 2 59.72 32.59 -0.28
CA ALA A 2 59.45 31.23 0.16
C ALA A 2 58.18 30.77 -0.56
N ALA A 3 58.27 29.65 -1.28
CA ALA A 3 57.17 29.05 -2.02
C ALA A 3 56.15 28.47 -1.03
N ALA A 4 54.89 28.84 -1.20
CA ALA A 4 53.77 28.27 -0.46
C ALA A 4 53.55 26.82 -0.90
N PRO A 5 53.26 25.88 0.02
CA PRO A 5 52.93 24.51 -0.36
C PRO A 5 51.55 24.48 -1.02
N GLU A 6 51.49 23.74 -2.12
CA GLU A 6 50.27 23.41 -2.85
C GLU A 6 49.32 22.69 -1.90
N MET A 7 48.13 23.27 -1.69
CA MET A 7 47.04 22.62 -1.01
C MET A 7 46.56 21.46 -1.88
N GLU A 8 46.79 20.24 -1.41
CA GLU A 8 46.19 19.04 -1.97
C GLU A 8 44.66 19.20 -1.96
N GLU A 9 44.06 19.21 -3.14
CA GLU A 9 42.62 19.09 -3.34
C GLU A 9 42.16 17.76 -2.72
N GLU A 10 41.56 17.89 -1.55
CA GLU A 10 40.76 16.89 -0.86
C GLU A 10 39.80 16.26 -1.89
N HIS A 11 40.16 15.04 -2.33
CA HIS A 11 39.35 14.25 -3.24
C HIS A 11 37.98 14.08 -2.62
N GLY A 12 37.00 14.78 -3.20
CA GLY A 12 35.60 14.62 -2.88
C GLY A 12 35.27 13.14 -2.89
N HIS A 13 35.03 12.60 -1.70
CA HIS A 13 34.27 11.38 -1.53
C HIS A 13 32.91 11.64 -2.16
N THR A 14 32.78 11.37 -3.47
CA THR A 14 31.51 11.00 -4.07
C THR A 14 31.06 9.78 -3.29
N GLU A 15 30.31 10.02 -2.23
CA GLU A 15 29.43 9.04 -1.60
C GLU A 15 28.61 8.47 -2.75
N ALA A 16 29.07 7.34 -3.29
CA ALA A 16 28.43 6.65 -4.39
C ALA A 16 27.12 6.12 -3.83
N GLY A 17 26.07 6.95 -3.86
CA GLY A 17 24.77 6.65 -3.31
C GLY A 17 24.31 5.30 -3.85
N GLN A 18 24.16 4.34 -2.96
CA GLN A 18 23.63 3.03 -3.30
C GLN A 18 22.18 3.23 -3.73
N ARG A 19 21.76 2.57 -4.81
CA ARG A 19 20.38 2.67 -5.32
C ARG A 19 19.72 1.31 -5.29
N LEU A 20 18.45 1.28 -4.91
CA LEU A 20 17.65 0.08 -5.06
C LEU A 20 17.18 0.00 -6.52
N ASP A 21 17.69 -0.98 -7.25
CA ASP A 21 17.25 -1.30 -8.60
C ASP A 21 16.37 -2.54 -8.56
N PHE A 22 15.05 -2.35 -8.70
CA PHE A 22 14.05 -3.43 -8.61
C PHE A 22 14.31 -4.58 -9.59
N HIS A 23 15.03 -4.37 -10.70
CA HIS A 23 15.37 -5.46 -11.62
C HIS A 23 16.32 -6.50 -11.04
N THR A 24 17.16 -6.11 -10.08
CA THR A 24 18.17 -6.99 -9.47
C THR A 24 18.07 -7.05 -7.96
N ALA A 25 17.32 -6.14 -7.34
CA ALA A 25 17.20 -6.04 -5.89
C ALA A 25 16.65 -7.34 -5.29
N PHE A 26 15.80 -8.05 -6.02
CA PHE A 26 15.20 -9.29 -5.56
C PHE A 26 16.11 -10.52 -5.71
N HIS A 27 17.24 -10.42 -6.41
CA HIS A 27 18.16 -11.54 -6.51
C HIS A 27 18.94 -11.74 -5.21
N GLY A 28 18.84 -12.93 -4.64
CA GLY A 28 19.28 -13.31 -3.29
C GLY A 28 18.36 -12.83 -2.18
N SER A 29 17.21 -12.23 -2.51
CA SER A 29 16.30 -11.66 -1.52
C SER A 29 15.42 -12.71 -0.86
N VAL A 30 14.73 -12.30 0.20
CA VAL A 30 13.68 -13.11 0.85
C VAL A 30 12.55 -13.46 -0.13
N PHE A 31 12.21 -12.57 -1.07
CA PHE A 31 11.19 -12.86 -2.08
C PHE A 31 11.60 -14.01 -3.00
N GLU A 32 12.85 -14.01 -3.50
CA GLU A 32 13.37 -15.10 -4.35
C GLU A 32 13.49 -16.41 -3.56
N LYS A 33 13.87 -16.37 -2.28
CA LYS A 33 13.85 -17.54 -1.38
C LYS A 33 12.46 -18.21 -1.33
N TYR A 34 11.39 -17.40 -1.39
CA TYR A 34 10.01 -17.86 -1.38
C TYR A 34 9.38 -17.92 -2.78
N HIS A 35 10.20 -17.95 -3.83
CA HIS A 35 9.75 -18.09 -5.22
C HIS A 35 8.79 -17.00 -5.70
N VAL A 36 8.81 -15.83 -5.04
CA VAL A 36 8.07 -14.63 -5.41
C VAL A 36 9.01 -13.73 -6.22
N LEU A 37 8.62 -13.40 -7.44
CA LEU A 37 9.34 -12.47 -8.30
C LEU A 37 8.51 -11.19 -8.49
N PRO A 38 8.76 -10.13 -7.71
CA PRO A 38 8.06 -8.88 -7.91
C PRO A 38 8.44 -8.21 -9.23
N LEU A 39 7.44 -7.70 -9.94
CA LEU A 39 7.60 -7.07 -11.25
C LEU A 39 7.31 -5.58 -11.20
N GLN A 40 6.23 -5.20 -10.54
CA GLN A 40 5.79 -3.82 -10.45
C GLN A 40 5.03 -3.58 -9.16
N LEU A 41 5.23 -2.41 -8.58
CA LEU A 41 4.41 -1.85 -7.51
C LEU A 41 3.93 -0.47 -7.99
N ALA A 42 2.62 -0.26 -7.98
CA ALA A 42 2.00 1.02 -8.24
C ALA A 42 1.04 1.33 -7.09
N THR A 43 1.01 2.59 -6.68
CA THR A 43 0.14 3.03 -5.58
C THR A 43 -0.71 4.18 -6.09
N LEU A 44 -2.02 4.00 -6.00
CA LEU A 44 -2.99 5.07 -6.13
C LEU A 44 -3.28 5.60 -4.73
N ASP A 45 -2.72 6.77 -4.44
CA ASP A 45 -2.99 7.50 -3.21
C ASP A 45 -4.15 8.48 -3.43
N ALA A 46 -5.36 8.00 -3.14
CA ALA A 46 -6.58 8.80 -3.27
C ALA A 46 -6.74 9.84 -2.15
N ARG A 47 -5.94 9.78 -1.07
CA ARG A 47 -6.05 10.67 0.10
C ARG A 47 -6.02 12.14 -0.34
N GLY A 48 -5.04 12.50 -1.17
CA GLY A 48 -4.85 13.88 -1.60
C GLY A 48 -5.95 14.44 -2.51
N VAL A 49 -6.80 13.59 -3.10
CA VAL A 49 -7.89 14.02 -3.99
C VAL A 49 -9.11 14.42 -3.18
N VAL A 50 -9.46 13.64 -2.16
CA VAL A 50 -10.67 13.84 -1.36
C VAL A 50 -10.55 15.06 -0.46
N TYR A 51 -9.40 15.25 0.19
CA TYR A 51 -9.20 16.40 1.08
C TYR A 51 -9.06 17.72 0.34
N ARG A 52 -9.20 17.75 -1.00
CA ARG A 52 -9.31 19.01 -1.73
C ARG A 52 -10.61 19.70 -1.36
N PRO A 53 -10.56 20.98 -0.94
CA PRO A 53 -11.77 21.66 -0.49
C PRO A 53 -12.89 21.71 -1.55
N SER A 54 -12.56 21.64 -2.86
CA SER A 54 -13.55 21.55 -3.94
C SER A 54 -14.44 20.32 -3.82
N PHE A 55 -13.88 19.13 -3.58
CA PHE A 55 -14.67 17.91 -3.47
C PHE A 55 -15.53 17.91 -2.21
N ILE A 56 -15.01 18.36 -1.07
CA ILE A 56 -15.83 18.53 0.16
C ILE A 56 -16.95 19.57 -0.05
N ASN A 57 -16.66 20.65 -0.78
CA ASN A 57 -17.62 21.71 -1.01
C ASN A 57 -18.69 21.32 -2.03
N ILE A 58 -18.41 20.47 -3.03
CA ILE A 58 -19.39 20.12 -4.07
C ILE A 58 -20.57 19.34 -3.48
N GLY A 59 -20.33 18.37 -2.59
CA GLY A 59 -21.40 17.65 -1.91
C GLY A 59 -22.26 18.57 -1.05
N ARG A 60 -21.62 19.47 -0.26
CA ARG A 60 -22.35 20.50 0.50
C ARG A 60 -23.14 21.48 -0.37
N PHE A 61 -22.63 21.80 -1.56
CA PHE A 61 -23.28 22.70 -2.50
C PHE A 61 -24.49 22.01 -3.14
N MET A 62 -24.36 20.74 -3.54
CA MET A 62 -25.45 19.96 -4.12
C MET A 62 -26.61 19.74 -3.16
N LEU A 63 -26.38 19.70 -1.85
CA LEU A 63 -27.44 19.63 -0.84
C LEU A 63 -28.29 20.90 -0.71
N GLN A 64 -27.91 22.02 -1.35
CA GLN A 64 -28.75 23.21 -1.33
C GLN A 64 -29.90 23.08 -2.34
N PRO A 65 -31.11 23.58 -2.01
CA PRO A 65 -32.28 23.47 -2.89
C PRO A 65 -32.01 23.99 -4.30
N GLY A 66 -32.38 23.20 -5.31
CA GLY A 66 -32.29 23.55 -6.74
C GLY A 66 -30.90 23.39 -7.38
N ASN A 67 -29.85 23.09 -6.61
CA ASN A 67 -28.50 22.97 -7.17
C ASN A 67 -28.30 21.68 -7.98
N VAL A 68 -28.98 20.58 -7.63
CA VAL A 68 -28.95 19.35 -8.46
C VAL A 68 -29.63 19.60 -9.80
N ASP A 69 -30.79 20.25 -9.81
CA ASP A 69 -31.49 20.62 -11.05
C ASP A 69 -30.66 21.58 -11.90
N LEU A 70 -29.95 22.51 -11.25
CA LEU A 70 -29.03 23.41 -11.92
C LEU A 70 -27.86 22.67 -12.58
N LEU A 71 -27.29 21.66 -11.91
CA LEU A 71 -26.25 20.80 -12.49
C LEU A 71 -26.75 20.03 -13.73
N LYS A 72 -27.99 19.51 -13.67
CA LYS A 72 -28.64 18.80 -14.78
C LYS A 72 -28.99 19.72 -15.95
N GLY A 73 -29.45 20.95 -15.68
CA GLY A 73 -30.00 21.87 -16.67
C GLY A 73 -28.99 22.82 -17.31
N ASP A 74 -28.08 23.40 -16.52
CA ASP A 74 -27.07 24.36 -17.01
C ASP A 74 -25.77 24.25 -16.20
N ARG A 75 -24.86 23.41 -16.72
CA ARG A 75 -23.55 23.14 -16.11
C ARG A 75 -22.69 24.39 -15.98
N GLU A 76 -22.79 25.38 -16.88
CA GLU A 76 -21.96 26.59 -16.81
C GLU A 76 -22.44 27.51 -15.70
N ILE A 77 -23.76 27.70 -15.56
CA ILE A 77 -24.33 28.45 -14.43
C ILE A 77 -24.03 27.74 -13.11
N PHE A 78 -24.21 26.42 -13.04
CA PHE A 78 -23.87 25.63 -11.86
C PHE A 78 -22.41 25.83 -11.44
N MET A 79 -21.47 25.71 -12.39
CA MET A 79 -20.04 25.90 -12.14
C MET A 79 -19.74 27.31 -11.60
N ASN A 80 -20.35 28.34 -12.16
CA ASN A 80 -20.16 29.72 -11.69
C ASN A 80 -20.68 29.94 -10.27
N GLU A 81 -21.86 29.38 -9.93
CA GLU A 81 -22.42 29.46 -8.58
C GLU A 81 -21.61 28.63 -7.57
N PHE A 82 -21.13 27.46 -7.97
CA PHE A 82 -20.27 26.62 -7.16
C PHE A 82 -18.93 27.31 -6.83
N VAL A 83 -18.32 27.99 -7.80
CA VAL A 83 -17.09 28.79 -7.59
C VAL A 83 -17.36 29.94 -6.62
N LYS A 84 -18.49 30.65 -6.74
CA LYS A 84 -18.89 31.69 -5.79
C LYS A 84 -19.05 31.12 -4.38
N PHE A 85 -19.71 29.97 -4.24
CA PHE A 85 -19.87 29.27 -2.97
C PHE A 85 -18.52 28.92 -2.33
N CYS A 86 -17.59 28.39 -3.11
CA CYS A 86 -16.24 28.08 -2.64
C CYS A 86 -15.47 29.33 -2.18
N ASN A 87 -15.53 30.41 -2.95
CA ASN A 87 -14.88 31.68 -2.61
C ASN A 87 -15.44 32.29 -1.32
N ALA A 88 -16.76 32.19 -1.11
CA ALA A 88 -17.41 32.69 0.10
C ALA A 88 -16.96 31.97 1.39
N LYS A 89 -16.53 30.71 1.28
CA LYS A 89 -16.00 29.93 2.41
C LYS A 89 -14.53 30.20 2.74
N GLY A 90 -13.87 31.12 2.03
CA GLY A 90 -12.46 31.41 2.22
C GLY A 90 -11.52 30.29 1.75
N THR A 91 -12.06 29.26 1.11
CA THR A 91 -11.28 28.27 0.37
C THR A 91 -10.98 28.85 -0.99
N ALA A 92 -9.89 29.60 -1.12
CA ALA A 92 -9.41 30.05 -2.43
C ALA A 92 -9.05 28.80 -3.23
N LEU A 93 -9.87 28.49 -4.24
CA LEU A 93 -9.75 27.26 -5.01
C LEU A 93 -9.25 27.54 -6.42
N ASN A 94 -8.48 26.58 -6.93
CA ASN A 94 -8.11 26.56 -8.33
C ASN A 94 -9.38 26.23 -9.15
N MET A 95 -9.66 27.04 -10.18
CA MET A 95 -10.79 26.83 -11.08
C MET A 95 -10.78 25.43 -11.72
N SER A 96 -9.61 24.83 -11.94
CA SER A 96 -9.52 23.45 -12.43
C SER A 96 -10.10 22.46 -11.43
N ASP A 97 -9.79 22.58 -10.13
CA ASP A 97 -10.27 21.66 -9.09
C ASP A 97 -11.79 21.77 -8.93
N CYS A 98 -12.35 22.98 -9.06
CA CYS A 98 -13.80 23.15 -9.05
C CYS A 98 -14.44 22.46 -10.26
N ARG A 99 -13.82 22.57 -11.44
CA ARG A 99 -14.32 21.93 -12.66
C ARG A 99 -14.29 20.41 -12.53
N ASP A 100 -13.17 19.84 -12.08
CA ASP A 100 -13.04 18.40 -11.87
C ASP A 100 -14.12 17.88 -10.89
N ALA A 101 -14.40 18.62 -9.81
CA ALA A 101 -15.46 18.25 -8.87
C ALA A 101 -16.86 18.33 -9.48
N VAL A 102 -17.15 19.33 -10.32
CA VAL A 102 -18.42 19.43 -11.06
C VAL A 102 -18.57 18.32 -12.09
N ASP A 103 -17.49 17.93 -12.75
CA ASP A 103 -17.49 16.88 -13.78
C ASP A 103 -17.82 15.53 -13.13
N VAL A 104 -17.12 15.21 -12.04
CA VAL A 104 -17.41 14.03 -11.22
C VAL A 104 -18.85 14.04 -10.70
N ALA A 105 -19.36 15.21 -10.30
CA ALA A 105 -20.74 15.36 -9.87
C ALA A 105 -21.76 15.06 -10.96
N ALA A 106 -21.52 15.60 -12.15
CA ALA A 106 -22.39 15.42 -13.29
C ALA A 106 -22.43 13.94 -13.71
N ASP A 107 -21.28 13.28 -13.74
CA ASP A 107 -21.19 11.86 -14.11
C ASP A 107 -21.90 11.00 -13.06
N TYR A 108 -21.70 11.26 -11.77
CA TYR A 108 -22.41 10.57 -10.67
C TYR A 108 -23.93 10.72 -10.81
N ILE A 109 -24.43 11.94 -11.01
CA ILE A 109 -25.86 12.21 -11.17
C ILE A 109 -26.41 11.61 -12.46
N THR A 110 -25.61 11.47 -13.52
CA THR A 110 -26.04 10.79 -14.74
C THR A 110 -26.22 9.29 -14.52
N VAL A 111 -25.34 8.67 -13.73
CA VAL A 111 -25.41 7.23 -13.45
C VAL A 111 -26.48 6.88 -12.43
N PHE A 112 -26.62 7.67 -11.37
CA PHE A 112 -27.51 7.35 -10.24
C PHE A 112 -28.76 8.23 -10.14
N GLY A 113 -28.82 9.33 -10.90
CA GLY A 113 -29.88 10.34 -10.80
C GLY A 113 -31.05 10.17 -11.77
N ASP A 114 -31.07 9.08 -12.54
CA ASP A 114 -32.21 8.61 -13.36
C ASP A 114 -33.16 7.69 -12.55
N LEU A 115 -33.18 7.83 -11.23
CA LEU A 115 -34.20 7.19 -10.39
C LEU A 115 -35.58 7.67 -10.88
N GLU A 116 -36.37 6.72 -11.40
CA GLU A 116 -37.61 6.96 -12.15
C GLU A 116 -38.52 7.98 -11.45
N GLU A 117 -39.11 8.90 -12.22
CA GLU A 117 -40.15 9.88 -11.80
C GLU A 117 -41.47 9.21 -11.32
N GLY A 118 -41.42 7.98 -10.81
CA GLY A 118 -42.57 7.13 -10.50
C GLY A 118 -43.17 7.30 -9.11
N GLU A 119 -42.49 7.95 -8.16
CA GLU A 119 -43.06 8.24 -6.83
C GLU A 119 -42.95 9.73 -6.55
N GLU A 120 -44.03 10.47 -6.80
CA GLU A 120 -44.24 11.86 -6.43
C GLU A 120 -44.17 12.04 -4.91
N SER A 121 -42.96 12.06 -4.37
CA SER A 121 -42.63 12.50 -3.01
C SER A 121 -41.93 13.86 -3.14
N GLY A 122 -42.61 14.93 -2.75
CA GLY A 122 -42.24 16.32 -3.01
C GLY A 122 -41.00 16.87 -2.30
N ASP A 123 -40.01 16.03 -1.98
CA ASP A 123 -38.72 16.49 -1.43
C ASP A 123 -37.59 15.49 -1.78
N THR A 124 -37.05 15.60 -2.98
CA THR A 124 -35.93 14.78 -3.49
C THR A 124 -34.68 14.87 -2.62
N SER A 125 -34.45 16.00 -1.95
CA SER A 125 -33.39 16.16 -0.95
C SER A 125 -33.64 15.29 0.29
N GLN A 126 -34.89 15.26 0.78
CA GLN A 126 -35.27 14.48 1.95
C GLN A 126 -35.23 12.98 1.67
N ASP A 127 -35.59 12.54 0.45
CA ASP A 127 -35.52 11.13 0.05
C ASP A 127 -34.07 10.64 -0.09
N LEU A 128 -33.18 11.47 -0.67
CA LEU A 128 -31.75 11.20 -0.71
C LEU A 128 -31.15 11.11 0.72
N LEU A 129 -31.52 12.04 1.61
CA LEU A 129 -31.14 12.06 3.02
C LEU A 129 -31.65 10.83 3.80
N THR A 130 -32.89 10.41 3.52
CA THR A 130 -33.53 9.25 4.15
C THR A 130 -32.88 7.96 3.69
N ARG A 131 -32.53 7.83 2.40
CA ARG A 131 -31.79 6.67 1.86
C ARG A 131 -30.34 6.62 2.32
N MET A 132 -29.72 7.77 2.62
CA MET A 132 -28.41 7.85 3.29
C MET A 132 -28.50 7.63 4.82
N GLY A 133 -29.67 7.29 5.37
CA GLY A 133 -29.84 6.92 6.79
C GLY A 133 -29.65 8.08 7.78
N CYS A 134 -29.88 9.32 7.36
CA CYS A 134 -29.47 10.51 8.11
C CYS A 134 -30.66 11.30 8.72
N ASP A 135 -30.76 11.35 10.06
CA ASP A 135 -31.77 12.15 10.79
C ASP A 135 -31.45 13.67 10.80
N ALA A 136 -32.47 14.52 10.73
CA ALA A 136 -32.41 15.97 10.50
C ALA A 136 -31.82 16.83 11.66
N ASN A 137 -30.55 16.64 12.00
CA ASN A 137 -29.77 17.53 12.87
C ASN A 137 -28.89 18.47 11.99
N PRO A 138 -28.66 19.74 12.36
CA PRO A 138 -27.73 20.63 11.64
C PRO A 138 -26.30 20.09 11.49
N TYR A 139 -25.83 19.20 12.39
CA TYR A 139 -24.58 18.46 12.20
C TYR A 139 -24.67 17.41 11.07
N THR A 140 -25.87 16.96 10.72
CA THR A 140 -26.13 15.99 9.66
C THR A 140 -25.94 16.60 8.28
N TYR A 141 -26.19 17.88 8.03
CA TYR A 141 -25.95 18.48 6.71
C TYR A 141 -24.47 18.54 6.32
N VAL A 142 -23.59 18.76 7.30
CA VAL A 142 -22.14 18.71 7.07
C VAL A 142 -21.70 17.27 6.80
N ARG A 143 -22.23 16.32 7.57
CA ARG A 143 -21.93 14.89 7.44
C ARG A 143 -22.46 14.34 6.11
N VAL A 144 -23.73 14.56 5.78
CA VAL A 144 -24.33 14.18 4.50
C VAL A 144 -23.63 14.86 3.33
N GLY A 145 -23.24 16.13 3.46
CA GLY A 145 -22.52 16.82 2.39
C GLY A 145 -21.12 16.25 2.19
N MET A 146 -20.51 15.71 3.25
CA MET A 146 -19.29 14.92 3.17
C MET A 146 -19.61 13.55 2.57
N ASP A 147 -20.62 12.82 3.04
CA ASP A 147 -21.05 11.50 2.55
C ASP A 147 -21.42 11.51 1.05
N LEU A 148 -22.06 12.57 0.56
CA LEU A 148 -22.37 12.73 -0.86
C LEU A 148 -21.12 13.07 -1.69
N ALA A 149 -20.32 14.04 -1.23
CA ALA A 149 -19.00 14.30 -1.82
C ALA A 149 -18.14 13.03 -1.82
N PHE A 150 -18.33 12.21 -0.80
CA PHE A 150 -17.67 10.96 -0.62
C PHE A 150 -18.11 9.99 -1.72
N CYS A 151 -19.39 9.64 -1.82
CA CYS A 151 -19.93 8.77 -2.87
C CYS A 151 -19.52 9.21 -4.29
N MET A 152 -19.44 10.51 -4.53
CA MET A 152 -19.01 11.06 -5.83
C MET A 152 -17.53 10.78 -6.12
N VAL A 153 -16.64 10.92 -5.13
CA VAL A 153 -15.23 10.56 -5.31
C VAL A 153 -15.07 9.04 -5.41
N GLU A 154 -15.81 8.25 -4.63
CA GLU A 154 -15.84 6.79 -4.82
C GLU A 154 -16.28 6.43 -6.21
N PHE A 155 -17.29 7.11 -6.77
CA PHE A 155 -17.73 6.87 -8.12
C PHE A 155 -16.63 7.15 -9.14
N ALA A 156 -15.96 8.30 -9.04
CA ALA A 156 -14.83 8.64 -9.92
C ALA A 156 -13.65 7.66 -9.80
N LEU A 157 -13.36 7.24 -8.57
CA LEU A 157 -12.33 6.25 -8.29
C LEU A 157 -12.79 4.86 -8.75
N SER A 158 -14.05 4.50 -8.55
CA SER A 158 -14.63 3.21 -8.92
C SER A 158 -14.72 3.06 -10.43
N ASP A 159 -14.91 4.10 -11.23
CA ASP A 159 -14.78 3.97 -12.69
C ASP A 159 -13.31 3.75 -13.10
N SER A 160 -12.38 4.43 -12.42
CA SER A 160 -10.93 4.21 -12.60
C SER A 160 -10.47 2.83 -12.09
N VAL A 161 -11.14 2.30 -11.08
CA VAL A 161 -10.87 1.04 -10.38
C VAL A 161 -11.69 -0.12 -10.98
N ARG A 162 -12.83 0.13 -11.62
CA ARG A 162 -13.61 -0.81 -12.46
C ARG A 162 -12.84 -1.15 -13.72
N LEU A 163 -12.11 -0.18 -14.28
CA LEU A 163 -11.06 -0.43 -15.29
C LEU A 163 -9.90 -1.30 -14.75
N ALA A 164 -9.66 -1.28 -13.43
CA ALA A 164 -8.70 -2.16 -12.75
C ALA A 164 -9.32 -3.46 -12.18
N GLY A 165 -10.65 -3.60 -12.25
CA GLY A 165 -11.44 -4.75 -11.83
C GLY A 165 -11.57 -4.98 -10.33
N ALA A 166 -11.97 -4.01 -9.50
CA ALA A 166 -12.23 -4.22 -8.06
C ALA A 166 -13.72 -4.46 -7.71
N PRO A 167 -14.04 -4.91 -6.47
CA PRO A 167 -15.26 -5.66 -6.11
C PRO A 167 -16.52 -4.82 -5.89
N ASP A 168 -17.64 -5.54 -5.70
CA ASP A 168 -18.99 -5.06 -5.43
C ASP A 168 -19.11 -4.13 -4.20
N GLU A 169 -20.16 -3.30 -4.29
CA GLU A 169 -20.63 -2.19 -3.46
C GLU A 169 -20.47 -2.40 -1.92
N ASP A 170 -19.91 -1.39 -1.21
CA ASP A 170 -20.27 -0.95 0.17
C ASP A 170 -19.15 -0.39 1.08
N HIS A 171 -17.93 -0.08 0.61
CA HIS A 171 -16.90 0.50 1.50
C HIS A 171 -16.26 1.80 1.00
N LEU A 172 -16.26 2.80 1.91
CA LEU A 172 -15.67 4.13 1.88
C LEU A 172 -14.29 4.19 1.16
N ALA A 173 -14.28 4.27 -0.18
CA ALA A 173 -13.12 4.18 -1.09
C ALA A 173 -12.14 5.37 -1.02
N ILE A 174 -12.27 6.19 0.00
CA ILE A 174 -11.93 7.63 -0.01
C ILE A 174 -10.75 7.91 0.89
N ASP A 175 -10.68 7.15 1.96
CA ASP A 175 -9.50 7.00 2.78
C ASP A 175 -8.72 5.76 2.33
N THR A 176 -8.97 5.28 1.11
CA THR A 176 -8.36 4.06 0.61
C THR A 176 -7.06 4.34 -0.10
N LEU A 177 -5.98 3.75 0.41
CA LEU A 177 -4.75 3.52 -0.34
C LEU A 177 -4.93 2.25 -1.18
N VAL A 178 -4.95 2.38 -2.50
CA VAL A 178 -5.00 1.22 -3.39
C VAL A 178 -3.60 0.96 -3.95
N GLN A 179 -3.07 -0.22 -3.66
CA GLN A 179 -1.78 -0.68 -4.15
C GLN A 179 -1.98 -1.83 -5.14
N LEU A 180 -1.45 -1.64 -6.33
CA LEU A 180 -1.39 -2.65 -7.38
C LEU A 180 0.01 -3.25 -7.40
N ILE A 181 0.10 -4.55 -7.16
CA ILE A 181 1.34 -5.30 -7.11
C ILE A 181 1.29 -6.38 -8.19
N ASP A 182 2.12 -6.25 -9.21
CA ASP A 182 2.34 -7.33 -10.17
C ASP A 182 3.55 -8.15 -9.74
N PHE A 183 3.38 -9.46 -9.70
CA PHE A 183 4.44 -10.41 -9.37
C PHE A 183 4.20 -11.73 -10.10
N ASP A 184 5.26 -12.52 -10.25
CA ASP A 184 5.13 -13.91 -10.69
C ASP A 184 5.44 -14.83 -9.50
N LEU A 185 4.66 -15.90 -9.34
CA LEU A 185 5.10 -17.05 -8.57
C LEU A 185 5.82 -18.01 -9.51
N VAL A 186 7.03 -18.43 -9.14
CA VAL A 186 7.82 -19.37 -9.93
C VAL A 186 7.58 -20.77 -9.39
N GLY A 187 6.99 -21.66 -10.18
CA GLY A 187 6.78 -23.05 -9.77
C GLY A 187 8.07 -23.87 -9.76
N ILE A 188 8.03 -25.06 -9.17
CA ILE A 188 9.18 -25.99 -9.14
C ILE A 188 9.67 -26.41 -10.54
N ASP A 189 8.80 -26.29 -11.55
CA ASP A 189 9.13 -26.53 -12.96
C ASP A 189 9.71 -25.30 -13.67
N GLY A 190 9.95 -24.21 -12.95
CA GLY A 190 10.44 -22.94 -13.46
C GLY A 190 9.40 -22.14 -14.25
N GLN A 191 8.14 -22.58 -14.31
CA GLN A 191 7.09 -21.81 -14.98
C GLN A 191 6.60 -20.66 -14.09
N HIS A 192 6.30 -19.53 -14.74
CA HIS A 192 5.81 -18.34 -14.08
C HIS A 192 4.29 -18.33 -14.06
N PHE A 193 3.71 -18.17 -12.87
CA PHE A 193 2.31 -17.86 -12.67
C PHE A 193 2.16 -16.36 -12.40
N SER A 194 1.78 -15.61 -13.44
CA SER A 194 1.65 -14.16 -13.37
C SER A 194 0.39 -13.71 -12.64
N LEU A 195 0.59 -13.00 -11.54
CA LEU A 195 -0.46 -12.55 -10.64
C LEU A 195 -0.44 -11.03 -10.47
N ARG A 196 -1.59 -10.52 -10.05
CA ARG A 196 -1.79 -9.15 -9.63
C ARG A 196 -2.50 -9.16 -8.28
N ILE A 197 -1.92 -8.51 -7.29
CA ILE A 197 -2.59 -8.14 -6.05
C ILE A 197 -3.13 -6.71 -6.22
N ILE A 198 -4.40 -6.51 -5.87
CA ILE A 198 -5.01 -5.21 -5.63
C ILE A 198 -5.26 -5.16 -4.12
N LEU A 199 -4.39 -4.45 -3.40
CA LEU A 199 -4.46 -4.28 -1.96
C LEU A 199 -5.08 -2.93 -1.65
N THR A 200 -6.16 -2.97 -0.90
CA THR A 200 -6.99 -1.83 -0.52
C THR A 200 -6.83 -1.65 0.98
N MET A 201 -6.23 -0.56 1.42
CA MET A 201 -6.07 -0.25 2.85
C MET A 201 -6.85 1.00 3.17
N GLY A 202 -7.65 0.98 4.23
CA GLY A 202 -8.20 2.24 4.76
C GLY A 202 -7.14 3.05 5.50
N TYR A 203 -7.40 4.35 5.64
CA TYR A 203 -6.46 5.32 6.17
C TYR A 203 -6.47 5.35 7.70
N ASN A 204 -7.66 5.25 8.30
CA ASN A 204 -7.73 5.23 9.74
C ASN A 204 -7.13 3.93 10.22
N ILE A 205 -6.49 4.02 11.39
CA ILE A 205 -5.78 2.91 12.00
C ILE A 205 -6.69 1.68 12.08
N VAL A 206 -7.96 1.94 12.39
CA VAL A 206 -9.08 1.00 12.54
C VAL A 206 -9.71 0.54 11.24
N ASP A 207 -9.43 1.20 10.11
CA ASP A 207 -9.97 0.75 8.84
C ASP A 207 -9.18 -0.51 8.43
N GLY A 208 -9.91 -1.61 8.27
CA GLY A 208 -9.37 -2.87 7.79
C GLY A 208 -8.70 -2.73 6.42
N TRP A 209 -8.19 -3.84 5.93
CA TRP A 209 -7.68 -3.92 4.57
C TRP A 209 -8.36 -5.06 3.83
N SER A 210 -8.45 -4.95 2.52
CA SER A 210 -8.93 -6.01 1.64
C SER A 210 -7.95 -6.25 0.51
N VAL A 211 -7.92 -7.47 0.00
CA VAL A 211 -7.02 -7.87 -1.07
C VAL A 211 -7.74 -8.71 -2.10
N ASP A 212 -7.55 -8.36 -3.37
CA ASP A 212 -7.95 -9.16 -4.52
C ASP A 212 -6.69 -9.68 -5.21
N VAL A 213 -6.60 -10.99 -5.43
CA VAL A 213 -5.53 -11.63 -6.19
C VAL A 213 -6.10 -12.16 -7.49
N ARG A 214 -5.56 -11.68 -8.62
CA ARG A 214 -6.03 -12.00 -9.96
C ARG A 214 -4.93 -12.63 -10.80
N ASP A 215 -5.31 -13.54 -11.68
CA ASP A 215 -4.47 -13.99 -12.78
C ASP A 215 -4.31 -12.82 -13.76
N ARG A 216 -3.09 -12.33 -13.96
CA ARG A 216 -2.85 -11.14 -14.78
C ARG A 216 -3.09 -11.40 -16.27
N GLN A 217 -2.94 -12.63 -16.73
CA GLN A 217 -3.14 -12.97 -18.14
C GLN A 217 -4.61 -13.13 -18.49
N MET A 218 -5.40 -13.67 -17.56
CA MET A 218 -6.82 -13.97 -17.78
C MET A 218 -7.78 -12.95 -17.15
N GLY A 219 -7.31 -12.12 -16.21
CA GLY A 219 -8.14 -11.24 -15.39
C GLY A 219 -8.97 -11.96 -14.31
N THR A 220 -8.86 -13.29 -14.23
CA THR A 220 -9.66 -14.14 -13.34
C THR A 220 -9.32 -13.88 -11.87
N LEU A 221 -10.34 -13.66 -11.04
CA LEU A 221 -10.19 -13.59 -9.58
C LEU A 221 -9.84 -14.97 -9.01
N ILE A 222 -8.71 -15.04 -8.30
CA ILE A 222 -8.16 -16.26 -7.73
C ILE A 222 -8.43 -16.34 -6.24
N THR A 223 -8.11 -15.27 -5.52
CA THR A 223 -8.24 -15.19 -4.06
C THR A 223 -8.76 -13.82 -3.67
N THR A 224 -9.61 -13.79 -2.65
CA THR A 224 -9.99 -12.58 -1.93
C THR A 224 -9.50 -12.70 -0.50
N GLY A 225 -9.13 -11.60 0.13
CA GLY A 225 -8.90 -11.58 1.56
C GLY A 225 -9.28 -10.25 2.19
N ALA A 226 -9.44 -10.28 3.49
CA ALA A 226 -9.62 -9.08 4.29
C ALA A 226 -8.98 -9.29 5.65
N GLY A 227 -8.43 -8.21 6.21
CA GLY A 227 -8.05 -8.12 7.61
C GLY A 227 -8.90 -7.05 8.28
N GLU A 228 -9.71 -7.45 9.24
CA GLU A 228 -10.38 -6.50 10.13
C GLU A 228 -9.38 -5.98 11.16
N MET A 229 -9.46 -4.69 11.45
CA MET A 229 -8.89 -4.13 12.66
C MET A 229 -10.03 -3.80 13.61
N PHE A 230 -9.84 -4.19 14.86
CA PHE A 230 -10.75 -3.96 15.97
C PHE A 230 -11.26 -2.52 16.02
N ASP A 231 -12.58 -2.36 16.01
CA ASP A 231 -13.32 -1.50 16.92
C ASP A 231 -14.56 -2.32 17.30
N ALA A 232 -14.66 -2.95 18.47
CA ALA A 232 -15.00 -2.27 19.72
C ALA A 232 -16.11 -1.21 19.59
N ILE A 233 -16.99 -1.32 18.58
CA ILE A 233 -18.31 -0.71 18.66
C ILE A 233 -19.16 -1.65 19.51
N ASP A 234 -18.90 -1.67 20.82
CA ASP A 234 -19.71 -2.38 21.83
C ASP A 234 -21.18 -1.88 21.88
N ASP A 235 -21.55 -0.89 21.07
CA ASP A 235 -22.84 -0.18 21.14
C ASP A 235 -23.73 -0.31 19.88
N LEU A 236 -23.39 -1.12 18.86
CA LEU A 236 -24.30 -1.36 17.74
C LEU A 236 -25.30 -2.49 18.08
N PRO A 237 -26.63 -2.26 17.96
CA PRO A 237 -27.63 -3.25 18.33
C PRO A 237 -27.59 -4.48 17.39
N ASP A 238 -27.52 -5.66 18.01
CA ASP A 238 -27.38 -7.05 17.52
C ASP A 238 -28.30 -7.53 16.36
N GLU A 239 -29.10 -6.69 15.71
CA GLU A 239 -30.26 -7.18 14.96
C GLU A 239 -30.05 -7.53 13.47
N THR A 240 -28.84 -7.42 12.91
CA THR A 240 -28.59 -7.72 11.47
C THR A 240 -27.58 -8.84 11.19
N GLY A 241 -27.89 -10.05 11.66
CA GLY A 241 -28.00 -11.27 10.85
C GLY A 241 -26.89 -11.76 9.89
N ASN A 242 -25.65 -11.26 9.92
CA ASN A 242 -24.53 -11.84 9.13
C ASN A 242 -23.72 -12.87 9.96
N GLU A 243 -24.26 -14.08 10.12
CA GLU A 243 -23.66 -15.19 10.88
C GLU A 243 -22.29 -15.67 10.36
N VAL A 244 -21.81 -15.20 9.20
CA VAL A 244 -20.51 -15.62 8.63
C VAL A 244 -19.32 -14.86 9.24
N PHE A 245 -19.56 -13.72 9.90
CA PHE A 245 -18.49 -12.84 10.41
C PHE A 245 -18.41 -12.80 11.95
N SER A 246 -19.39 -13.35 12.68
CA SER A 246 -19.43 -13.31 14.15
C SER A 246 -18.43 -14.23 14.88
N GLU A 247 -17.69 -15.08 14.16
CA GLU A 247 -16.59 -15.91 14.72
C GLU A 247 -15.19 -15.37 14.38
N ILE A 248 -15.09 -14.15 13.83
CA ILE A 248 -13.79 -13.51 13.53
C ILE A 248 -13.24 -12.89 14.82
N ASP A 249 -12.67 -13.77 15.63
CA ASP A 249 -11.89 -13.45 16.81
C ASP A 249 -10.63 -12.64 16.42
N GLU A 250 -10.56 -11.40 16.91
CA GLU A 250 -9.39 -10.53 17.06
C GLU A 250 -8.37 -10.44 15.89
N GLY A 251 -8.45 -9.37 15.09
CA GLY A 251 -7.33 -8.95 14.19
C GLY A 251 -6.92 -9.99 13.15
N ARG A 252 -7.89 -10.78 12.68
CA ARG A 252 -7.65 -11.92 11.80
C ARG A 252 -7.70 -11.48 10.33
N THR A 253 -6.58 -11.63 9.65
CA THR A 253 -6.52 -11.67 8.20
C THR A 253 -7.05 -13.01 7.70
N VAL A 254 -8.03 -13.01 6.80
CA VAL A 254 -8.58 -14.22 6.20
C VAL A 254 -8.31 -14.21 4.69
N LEU A 255 -7.72 -15.27 4.16
CA LEU A 255 -7.50 -15.48 2.72
C LEU A 255 -8.39 -16.61 2.21
N ILE A 256 -9.28 -16.31 1.25
CA ILE A 256 -10.25 -17.24 0.66
C ILE A 256 -9.91 -17.45 -0.81
N ILE A 257 -9.46 -18.66 -1.18
CA ILE A 257 -9.32 -19.04 -2.59
C ILE A 257 -10.71 -19.19 -3.22
N ARG A 258 -10.98 -18.39 -4.25
CA ARG A 258 -12.19 -18.46 -5.07
C ARG A 258 -12.03 -19.41 -6.26
N ASN A 259 -10.83 -19.48 -6.85
CA ASN A 259 -10.58 -20.32 -8.02
C ASN A 259 -9.34 -21.21 -7.86
N GLY A 260 -9.47 -22.25 -7.04
CA GLY A 260 -8.38 -23.20 -6.76
C GLY A 260 -7.99 -24.08 -7.95
N ASN A 261 -8.85 -24.22 -8.97
CA ASN A 261 -8.54 -25.01 -10.17
C ASN A 261 -7.46 -24.32 -11.01
N VAL A 262 -7.59 -23.01 -11.23
CA VAL A 262 -6.57 -22.23 -11.96
C VAL A 262 -5.22 -22.31 -11.24
N VAL A 263 -5.20 -22.24 -9.91
CA VAL A 263 -3.96 -22.40 -9.14
C VAL A 263 -3.34 -23.78 -9.37
N LYS A 264 -4.11 -24.87 -9.26
CA LYS A 264 -3.61 -26.24 -9.47
C LYS A 264 -3.09 -26.50 -10.88
N GLU A 265 -3.70 -25.87 -11.89
CA GLU A 265 -3.31 -26.02 -13.28
C GLU A 265 -2.03 -25.24 -13.62
N ARG A 266 -1.85 -24.07 -13.01
CA ARG A 266 -0.81 -23.11 -13.40
C ARG A 266 0.38 -23.02 -12.44
N TYR A 267 0.21 -23.42 -11.19
CA TYR A 267 1.25 -23.35 -10.16
C TYR A 267 1.61 -24.74 -9.64
N LYS A 268 2.89 -25.10 -9.74
CA LYS A 268 3.44 -26.31 -9.16
C LYS A 268 4.24 -25.96 -7.90
N PRO A 269 3.77 -26.37 -6.71
CA PRO A 269 4.43 -26.01 -5.47
C PRO A 269 5.81 -26.64 -5.36
N HIS A 270 6.71 -25.98 -4.64
CA HIS A 270 8.05 -26.47 -4.34
C HIS A 270 8.05 -27.47 -3.20
N GLY A 271 7.17 -27.28 -2.21
CA GLY A 271 7.07 -28.12 -1.03
C GLY A 271 8.09 -27.78 0.07
N ASP A 272 8.87 -26.72 -0.11
CA ASP A 272 9.79 -26.15 0.88
C ASP A 272 9.13 -25.08 1.76
N VAL A 273 7.92 -24.64 1.40
CA VAL A 273 7.12 -23.71 2.21
C VAL A 273 6.25 -24.50 3.18
N PRO A 274 6.33 -24.25 4.49
CA PRO A 274 5.54 -24.98 5.48
C PRO A 274 4.04 -24.67 5.36
N THR A 275 3.22 -25.71 5.22
CA THR A 275 1.77 -25.62 5.04
C THR A 275 0.95 -26.21 6.19
N VAL A 276 1.61 -26.59 7.29
CA VAL A 276 0.98 -27.32 8.39
C VAL A 276 0.00 -26.47 9.20
N LEU A 277 0.27 -25.17 9.33
CA LEU A 277 -0.52 -24.28 10.19
C LEU A 277 -1.69 -23.68 9.45
N THR A 278 -2.92 -23.68 9.97
CA THR A 278 -4.04 -22.92 9.36
C THR A 278 -4.10 -21.46 9.83
N ARG A 279 -3.30 -21.11 10.84
CA ARG A 279 -3.18 -19.76 11.42
C ARG A 279 -1.71 -19.47 11.76
N VAL A 280 -1.29 -18.24 11.52
CA VAL A 280 0.02 -17.68 11.88
C VAL A 280 -0.25 -16.39 12.64
N THR A 281 0.04 -16.34 13.93
CA THR A 281 -0.12 -15.13 14.76
C THR A 281 1.20 -14.38 14.86
N THR A 282 1.09 -13.09 15.13
CA THR A 282 2.20 -12.32 15.70
C THR A 282 2.02 -12.29 17.21
N SER A 283 3.12 -12.38 17.94
CA SER A 283 3.08 -12.39 19.41
C SER A 283 2.44 -11.09 19.92
N ALA A 284 1.31 -11.19 20.62
CA ALA A 284 0.49 -10.05 21.05
C ALA A 284 0.71 -9.61 22.50
N ASP A 285 1.57 -10.27 23.29
CA ASP A 285 1.62 -10.03 24.74
C ASP A 285 2.43 -8.79 25.11
N SER A 286 1.84 -7.64 24.79
CA SER A 286 2.15 -6.29 25.27
C SER A 286 1.84 -6.11 26.76
N SER A 287 1.09 -7.04 27.36
CA SER A 287 0.61 -6.98 28.74
C SER A 287 1.64 -7.48 29.76
N SER A 288 2.57 -8.32 29.33
CA SER A 288 3.80 -8.54 30.07
C SER A 288 4.83 -7.52 29.56
N SER A 289 5.52 -6.87 30.48
CA SER A 289 6.64 -5.98 30.20
C SER A 289 7.86 -6.73 29.61
N SER A 290 7.64 -7.62 28.65
CA SER A 290 8.60 -8.06 27.63
C SER A 290 8.43 -7.09 26.46
N ARG A 291 9.01 -5.88 26.47
CA ARG A 291 10.35 -5.64 25.93
C ARG A 291 10.79 -6.52 24.74
N PHE A 292 9.85 -6.91 23.87
CA PHE A 292 10.14 -7.16 22.45
C PHE A 292 10.23 -5.87 21.64
N TYR A 293 10.29 -4.70 22.31
CA TYR A 293 11.05 -3.60 21.75
C TYR A 293 12.44 -4.16 21.50
N LYS A 294 12.87 -4.17 20.22
CA LYS A 294 14.23 -3.77 19.84
C LYS A 294 14.79 -2.98 21.01
N LEU A 295 15.63 -3.59 21.85
CA LEU A 295 16.31 -2.83 22.88
C LEU A 295 16.91 -1.68 22.11
N GLY A 296 16.56 -0.44 22.46
CA GLY A 296 17.14 0.77 21.86
C GLY A 296 18.65 0.90 22.11
N ASP A 297 19.32 -0.23 22.36
CA ASP A 297 20.71 -0.42 22.75
C ASP A 297 21.37 -1.59 21.99
N GLY A 298 20.74 -2.11 20.93
CA GLY A 298 21.43 -2.99 19.96
C GLY A 298 21.68 -4.43 20.41
N CYS A 299 20.98 -4.94 21.42
CA CYS A 299 21.01 -6.38 21.73
C CYS A 299 20.22 -7.14 20.66
N VAL A 300 20.95 -7.70 19.70
CA VAL A 300 20.45 -8.72 18.76
C VAL A 300 20.28 -9.99 19.57
N LEU A 301 19.03 -10.44 19.76
CA LEU A 301 18.77 -11.77 20.33
C LEU A 301 19.32 -12.83 19.38
N ASP A 302 19.68 -13.98 19.95
CA ASP A 302 20.02 -15.14 19.16
C ASP A 302 18.78 -15.61 18.39
N GLU A 303 18.93 -15.93 17.11
CA GLU A 303 17.82 -16.32 16.22
C GLU A 303 17.05 -17.53 16.79
N ASP A 304 17.78 -18.46 17.40
CA ASP A 304 17.20 -19.64 18.05
C ASP A 304 16.28 -19.29 19.22
N GLU A 305 16.57 -18.19 19.94
CA GLU A 305 15.73 -17.71 21.05
C GLU A 305 14.44 -17.08 20.54
N ASP A 306 14.51 -16.27 19.48
CA ASP A 306 13.32 -15.67 18.86
C ASP A 306 12.39 -16.73 18.27
N VAL A 307 12.95 -17.75 17.60
CA VAL A 307 12.18 -18.90 17.09
C VAL A 307 11.52 -19.67 18.23
N ARG A 308 12.23 -19.87 19.35
CA ARG A 308 11.69 -20.55 20.55
C ARG A 308 10.50 -19.79 21.12
N LEU A 309 10.64 -18.47 21.32
CA LEU A 309 9.59 -17.62 21.88
C LEU A 309 8.35 -17.57 20.99
N TYR A 310 8.56 -17.48 19.66
CA TYR A 310 7.47 -17.58 18.69
C TYR A 310 6.73 -18.91 18.79
N PHE A 311 7.46 -20.02 18.94
CA PHE A 311 6.86 -21.34 19.08
C PHE A 311 6.06 -21.48 20.39
N GLU A 312 6.60 -20.99 21.51
CA GLU A 312 5.91 -21.01 22.79
C GLU A 312 4.58 -20.23 22.74
N ASP A 313 4.56 -19.06 22.07
CA ASP A 313 3.33 -18.27 21.83
C ASP A 313 2.34 -19.02 20.94
N CYS A 314 2.81 -19.65 19.86
CA CYS A 314 1.94 -20.44 18.99
C CYS A 314 1.32 -21.63 19.73
N CYS A 315 2.07 -22.25 20.65
CA CYS A 315 1.59 -23.39 21.45
C CYS A 315 0.61 -22.95 22.55
N SER A 316 0.88 -21.83 23.22
CA SER A 316 0.01 -21.30 24.28
C SER A 316 -1.37 -20.91 23.75
N ARG A 317 -1.43 -20.42 22.50
CA ARG A 317 -2.67 -20.09 21.77
C ARG A 317 -3.36 -21.31 21.13
N GLY A 318 -2.80 -22.51 21.27
CA GLY A 318 -3.35 -23.73 20.67
C GLY A 318 -3.31 -23.76 19.13
N ILE A 319 -2.49 -22.90 18.52
CA ILE A 319 -2.32 -22.84 17.05
C ILE A 319 -1.52 -24.04 16.57
N ILE A 320 -0.54 -24.46 17.37
CA ILE A 320 0.35 -25.57 17.09
C ILE A 320 0.29 -26.56 18.25
N SER A 321 0.23 -27.85 17.93
CA SER A 321 0.47 -28.90 18.92
C SER A 321 1.97 -29.17 19.01
N THR A 322 2.53 -29.05 20.23
CA THR A 322 3.97 -29.19 20.50
C THR A 322 4.58 -30.51 20.04
N SER A 323 3.78 -31.56 19.83
CA SER A 323 4.27 -32.89 19.49
C SER A 323 4.57 -33.11 18.01
N ASN A 324 4.15 -32.21 17.11
CA ASN A 324 4.05 -32.54 15.68
C ASN A 324 4.93 -31.72 14.74
N VAL A 325 5.61 -30.68 15.22
CA VAL A 325 6.43 -29.79 14.39
C VAL A 325 7.89 -29.97 14.77
N GLY A 326 8.77 -30.23 13.80
CA GLY A 326 10.21 -30.33 14.03
C GLY A 326 10.87 -28.96 14.14
N GLU A 327 12.04 -28.85 14.78
CA GLU A 327 12.76 -27.59 14.97
C GLU A 327 12.99 -26.82 13.66
N GLU A 328 13.44 -27.49 12.60
CA GLU A 328 13.67 -26.89 11.27
C GLU A 328 12.38 -26.36 10.63
N GLU A 329 11.25 -27.04 10.87
CA GLU A 329 9.95 -26.59 10.40
C GLU A 329 9.49 -25.35 11.18
N MET A 330 9.77 -25.29 12.49
CA MET A 330 9.51 -24.09 13.29
C MET A 330 10.33 -22.90 12.80
N LYS A 331 11.63 -23.08 12.53
CA LYS A 331 12.50 -22.05 11.94
C LYS A 331 11.94 -21.57 10.60
N SER A 332 11.52 -22.50 9.75
CA SER A 332 10.93 -22.19 8.45
C SER A 332 9.62 -21.39 8.57
N LEU A 333 8.76 -21.75 9.53
CA LEU A 333 7.52 -21.05 9.83
C LEU A 333 7.77 -19.64 10.37
N TYR A 334 8.73 -19.49 11.28
CA TYR A 334 9.15 -18.19 11.80
C TYR A 334 9.65 -17.27 10.69
N HIS A 335 10.54 -17.75 9.81
CA HIS A 335 11.01 -16.97 8.67
C HIS A 335 9.92 -16.62 7.67
N LEU A 336 8.99 -17.53 7.42
CA LEU A 336 7.86 -17.26 6.53
C LEU A 336 6.99 -16.14 7.11
N ARG A 337 6.79 -16.16 8.44
CA ARG A 337 6.09 -15.10 9.17
C ARG A 337 6.82 -13.77 9.08
N GLU A 338 8.13 -13.72 9.32
CA GLU A 338 8.96 -12.51 9.17
C GLU A 338 8.94 -11.92 7.74
N ALA A 339 8.75 -12.77 6.73
CA ALA A 339 8.66 -12.35 5.34
C ALA A 339 7.25 -11.90 4.91
N SER A 340 6.22 -12.24 5.70
CA SER A 340 4.82 -12.01 5.37
C SER A 340 4.38 -10.60 5.73
N PHE A 341 3.44 -10.05 4.96
CA PHE A 341 2.75 -8.81 5.28
C PHE A 341 1.90 -8.99 6.54
N VAL A 342 2.32 -8.34 7.62
CA VAL A 342 1.57 -8.26 8.87
C VAL A 342 1.61 -6.82 9.40
N LYS A 343 0.44 -6.22 9.65
CA LYS A 343 0.31 -4.77 9.86
C LYS A 343 0.91 -4.39 11.22
N GLU A 344 0.65 -5.17 12.27
CA GLU A 344 1.00 -4.86 13.66
C GLU A 344 1.38 -6.08 14.52
N ASN A 345 1.91 -5.81 15.72
CA ASN A 345 2.09 -6.82 16.76
C ASN A 345 0.71 -7.24 17.30
N GLY A 346 0.42 -8.53 17.24
CA GLY A 346 -0.84 -9.16 17.60
C GLY A 346 -1.70 -9.64 16.43
N ASP A 347 -1.51 -9.10 15.23
CA ASP A 347 -2.19 -9.53 14.01
C ASP A 347 -1.97 -11.02 13.72
N SER A 348 -2.97 -11.65 13.10
CA SER A 348 -2.85 -13.04 12.68
C SER A 348 -3.32 -13.26 11.26
N ILE A 349 -2.60 -14.08 10.50
CA ILE A 349 -3.01 -14.55 9.19
C ILE A 349 -3.61 -15.93 9.33
N SER A 350 -4.85 -16.07 8.91
CA SER A 350 -5.51 -17.34 8.78
C SER A 350 -5.75 -17.69 7.32
N TYR A 351 -5.45 -18.94 7.03
CA TYR A 351 -5.49 -19.50 5.71
C TYR A 351 -6.62 -20.51 5.66
N CYS A 352 -7.49 -20.42 4.65
CA CYS A 352 -8.56 -21.39 4.45
C CYS A 352 -8.03 -22.78 4.07
N GLY A 353 -6.82 -22.88 3.53
CA GLY A 353 -6.22 -24.11 3.06
C GLY A 353 -4.81 -24.39 3.56
N LYS A 354 -4.27 -25.48 3.02
CA LYS A 354 -2.89 -25.95 3.22
C LYS A 354 -2.07 -25.79 1.94
N SER A 355 -2.42 -24.80 1.12
CA SER A 355 -1.74 -24.58 -0.15
C SER A 355 -0.53 -23.67 0.06
N GLU A 356 0.62 -24.04 -0.51
CA GLU A 356 1.80 -23.18 -0.59
C GLU A 356 1.46 -21.83 -1.24
N PHE A 357 0.61 -21.83 -2.28
CA PHE A 357 0.15 -20.61 -2.94
C PHE A 357 -0.39 -19.58 -1.95
N GLU A 358 -1.23 -20.01 -1.00
CA GLU A 358 -1.84 -19.10 -0.01
C GLU A 358 -0.79 -18.46 0.90
N ARG A 359 0.28 -19.21 1.22
CA ARG A 359 1.38 -18.76 2.08
C ARG A 359 2.25 -17.70 1.42
N LEU A 360 2.34 -17.73 0.10
CA LEU A 360 3.14 -16.80 -0.67
C LEU A 360 2.45 -15.46 -0.92
N LEU A 361 1.12 -15.39 -0.76
CA LEU A 361 0.38 -14.13 -0.97
C LEU A 361 0.76 -13.04 0.05
N PRO A 362 0.80 -13.31 1.37
CA PRO A 362 1.30 -12.33 2.33
C PRO A 362 2.76 -11.95 2.08
N VAL A 363 3.60 -12.89 1.64
CA VAL A 363 5.00 -12.59 1.28
C VAL A 363 5.05 -11.64 0.09
N ALA A 364 4.24 -11.85 -0.95
CA ALA A 364 4.17 -10.92 -2.08
C ALA A 364 3.63 -9.54 -1.64
N ALA A 365 2.63 -9.50 -0.77
CA ALA A 365 2.07 -8.27 -0.22
C ALA A 365 3.06 -7.50 0.65
N SER A 366 4.13 -8.11 1.19
CA SER A 366 5.11 -7.40 2.02
C SER A 366 5.98 -6.41 1.23
N ILE A 367 5.96 -6.48 -0.11
CA ILE A 367 6.62 -5.47 -0.95
C ILE A 367 6.08 -4.06 -0.73
N THR A 368 4.87 -3.94 -0.19
CA THR A 368 4.21 -2.67 0.11
C THR A 368 4.97 -1.84 1.15
N TYR A 369 5.77 -2.50 2.01
CA TYR A 369 6.73 -1.86 2.91
C TYR A 369 7.86 -1.10 2.18
N LEU A 370 8.02 -1.25 0.85
CA LEU A 370 8.99 -0.46 0.10
C LEU A 370 8.45 0.91 -0.29
N TYR A 371 7.14 1.11 -0.30
CA TYR A 371 6.53 2.34 -0.82
C TYR A 371 5.89 3.17 0.27
N ASP A 372 5.05 2.57 1.11
CA ASP A 372 4.33 3.34 2.11
C ASP A 372 5.18 3.51 3.36
N GLY A 373 5.82 4.67 3.48
CA GLY A 373 6.57 5.04 4.67
C GLY A 373 5.72 4.99 5.94
N TRP A 374 4.40 5.07 5.88
CA TRP A 374 3.53 5.00 7.04
C TRP A 374 3.35 3.55 7.53
N VAL A 375 2.93 2.64 6.65
CA VAL A 375 2.85 1.20 6.96
C VAL A 375 4.22 0.65 7.36
N SER A 376 5.27 1.06 6.66
CA SER A 376 6.64 0.64 6.95
C SER A 376 7.12 1.14 8.30
N ARG A 377 6.78 2.36 8.73
CA ARG A 377 7.23 2.93 10.00
C ARG A 377 6.70 2.21 11.24
N ARG A 378 5.60 1.46 11.10
CA ARG A 378 5.02 0.67 12.19
C ARG A 378 5.84 -0.58 12.47
N VAL A 379 6.29 -1.24 11.40
CA VAL A 379 7.04 -2.50 11.48
C VAL A 379 8.55 -2.24 11.51
N TYR A 380 9.02 -1.31 10.69
CA TYR A 380 10.41 -0.99 10.45
C TYR A 380 10.75 0.45 10.83
N SER A 381 11.89 0.63 11.47
CA SER A 381 12.36 1.95 11.92
C SER A 381 12.75 2.89 10.75
N SER A 382 13.10 2.33 9.60
CA SER A 382 13.50 3.08 8.41
C SER A 382 13.37 2.24 7.14
N PHE A 383 13.45 2.89 5.97
CA PHE A 383 13.51 2.20 4.68
C PHE A 383 14.74 1.26 4.57
N ASP A 384 15.88 1.66 5.14
CA ASP A 384 17.07 0.81 5.16
C ASP A 384 16.84 -0.47 5.97
N SER A 385 16.03 -0.40 7.04
CA SER A 385 15.61 -1.60 7.79
C SER A 385 14.76 -2.53 6.92
N VAL A 386 13.91 -2.01 6.05
CA VAL A 386 13.13 -2.81 5.08
C VAL A 386 14.07 -3.51 4.09
N VAL A 387 14.99 -2.76 3.48
CA VAL A 387 15.99 -3.28 2.53
C VAL A 387 16.82 -4.41 3.17
N GLN A 388 17.25 -4.23 4.42
CA GLN A 388 18.00 -5.24 5.17
C GLN A 388 17.14 -6.47 5.50
N ASN A 389 15.91 -6.26 6.01
CA ASN A 389 15.01 -7.35 6.40
C ASN A 389 14.72 -8.29 5.22
N PHE A 390 14.43 -7.70 4.06
CA PHE A 390 14.15 -8.46 2.85
C PHE A 390 15.40 -8.86 2.06
N ARG A 391 16.61 -8.54 2.58
CA ARG A 391 17.90 -8.84 1.94
C ARG A 391 17.97 -8.32 0.51
N LEU A 392 17.42 -7.13 0.27
CA LEU A 392 17.37 -6.55 -1.07
C LEU A 392 18.76 -6.07 -1.49
N ARG A 393 19.16 -6.48 -2.68
CA ARG A 393 20.47 -6.12 -3.23
C ARG A 393 20.47 -4.67 -3.72
N ALA A 394 21.20 -3.81 -3.02
CA ALA A 394 21.54 -2.50 -3.54
C ALA A 394 22.47 -2.63 -4.75
N SER A 395 22.27 -1.78 -5.75
CA SER A 395 23.14 -1.66 -6.92
C SER A 395 23.94 -0.37 -6.82
N SER A 396 25.17 -0.39 -7.34
CA SER A 396 25.91 0.87 -7.46
C SER A 396 25.21 1.78 -8.46
N LEU A 397 25.32 3.10 -8.25
CA LEU A 397 24.80 4.10 -9.20
C LEU A 397 25.32 3.85 -10.62
N GLN A 398 26.59 3.50 -10.75
CA GLN A 398 27.23 3.22 -12.04
C GLN A 398 26.64 1.99 -12.73
N GLU A 399 26.41 0.88 -12.01
CA GLU A 399 25.78 -0.32 -12.57
C GLU A 399 24.33 -0.07 -12.99
N SER A 400 23.59 0.70 -12.18
CA SER A 400 22.21 1.11 -12.53
C SER A 400 22.23 1.96 -13.81
N GLN A 401 23.07 3.00 -13.87
CA GLN A 401 23.21 3.84 -15.06
C GLN A 401 23.64 3.06 -16.31
N GLN A 402 24.56 2.10 -16.16
CA GLN A 402 25.01 1.26 -17.26
C GLN A 402 23.89 0.35 -17.77
N ARG A 403 23.09 -0.24 -16.89
CA ARG A 403 21.92 -1.04 -17.26
C ARG A 403 20.84 -0.20 -17.92
N ASP A 404 20.55 0.97 -17.38
CA ASP A 404 19.61 1.91 -17.98
C ASP A 404 20.05 2.23 -19.40
N PHE A 405 21.33 2.54 -19.60
CA PHE A 405 21.88 2.83 -20.91
C PHE A 405 21.73 1.64 -21.88
N GLN A 406 21.96 0.41 -21.43
CA GLN A 406 21.76 -0.79 -22.25
C GLN A 406 20.28 -1.04 -22.58
N GLN A 407 19.40 -0.92 -21.57
CA GLN A 407 17.96 -1.10 -21.74
C GLN A 407 17.38 -0.02 -22.65
N PHE A 408 17.85 1.21 -22.49
CA PHE A 408 17.58 2.34 -23.33
C PHE A 408 17.93 2.06 -24.80
N GLN A 409 19.13 1.53 -25.06
CA GLN A 409 19.53 1.14 -26.42
C GLN A 409 18.63 0.04 -27.00
N LYS A 410 18.21 -0.93 -26.19
CA LYS A 410 17.26 -1.97 -26.62
C LYS A 410 15.90 -1.36 -26.96
N ASN A 411 15.39 -0.45 -26.13
CA ASN A 411 14.11 0.22 -26.34
C ASN A 411 14.13 1.10 -27.60
N CYS A 412 15.22 1.81 -27.87
CA CYS A 412 15.40 2.55 -29.14
C CYS A 412 15.35 1.62 -30.35
N LYS A 413 16.06 0.49 -30.32
CA LYS A 413 16.03 -0.50 -31.40
C LYS A 413 14.61 -1.06 -31.60
N ARG A 414 13.87 -1.27 -30.51
CA ARG A 414 12.47 -1.72 -30.54
C ARG A 414 11.56 -0.65 -31.13
N PHE A 415 11.74 0.62 -30.76
CA PHE A 415 11.00 1.76 -31.30
C PHE A 415 11.13 1.82 -32.83
N HIS A 416 12.36 1.84 -33.36
CA HIS A 416 12.58 1.80 -34.81
C HIS A 416 11.96 0.58 -35.49
N ARG A 417 12.02 -0.59 -34.84
CA ARG A 417 11.41 -1.80 -35.40
C ARG A 417 9.88 -1.69 -35.50
N ILE A 418 9.23 -1.17 -34.47
CA ILE A 418 7.77 -0.99 -34.43
C ILE A 418 7.34 0.05 -35.47
N PHE A 419 8.06 1.16 -35.55
CA PHE A 419 7.69 2.30 -36.39
C PHE A 419 8.31 2.29 -37.78
N LYS A 420 8.95 1.17 -38.18
CA LYS A 420 9.66 1.05 -39.44
C LYS A 420 8.77 1.44 -40.63
N GLY A 421 9.26 2.36 -41.46
CA GLY A 421 8.53 2.85 -42.64
C GLY A 421 7.44 3.89 -42.36
N THR A 422 7.23 4.30 -41.10
CA THR A 422 6.39 5.44 -40.75
C THR A 422 7.20 6.73 -40.69
N CYS A 423 6.54 7.88 -40.48
CA CYS A 423 7.26 9.14 -40.21
C CYS A 423 8.09 9.09 -38.91
N TRP A 424 7.71 8.24 -37.95
CA TRP A 424 8.39 8.07 -36.67
C TRP A 424 9.75 7.35 -36.80
N ASP A 425 9.95 6.55 -37.85
CA ASP A 425 11.23 5.87 -38.13
C ASP A 425 12.38 6.86 -38.39
N ARG A 426 12.03 8.06 -38.87
CA ARG A 426 12.98 9.12 -39.24
C ARG A 426 13.28 10.09 -38.10
N LEU A 427 12.71 9.87 -36.91
CA LEU A 427 12.95 10.78 -35.81
C LEU A 427 14.43 10.75 -35.39
N PRO A 428 15.00 11.91 -35.05
CA PRO A 428 16.31 11.99 -34.44
C PRO A 428 16.38 11.14 -33.18
N LYS A 429 17.52 10.48 -32.96
CA LYS A 429 17.71 9.57 -31.84
C LYS A 429 17.46 10.25 -30.49
N ASP A 430 17.87 11.51 -30.34
CA ASP A 430 17.65 12.35 -29.17
C ASP A 430 16.16 12.62 -28.86
N LEU A 431 15.32 12.71 -29.89
CA LEU A 431 13.88 12.86 -29.68
C LEU A 431 13.24 11.53 -29.26
N ILE A 432 13.68 10.42 -29.86
CA ILE A 432 13.28 9.06 -29.42
C ILE A 432 13.71 8.83 -27.97
N VAL A 433 14.88 9.32 -27.57
CA VAL A 433 15.35 9.27 -26.17
C VAL A 433 14.32 9.92 -25.27
N ARG A 434 13.95 11.17 -25.54
CA ARG A 434 13.01 11.92 -24.70
C ARG A 434 11.62 11.27 -24.63
N ILE A 435 11.14 10.73 -25.75
CA ILE A 435 9.87 9.99 -25.79
C ILE A 435 9.94 8.75 -24.88
N ILE A 436 11.01 7.96 -24.97
CA ILE A 436 11.18 6.77 -24.14
C ILE A 436 11.36 7.15 -22.67
N GLU A 437 12.14 8.19 -22.38
CA GLU A 437 12.34 8.70 -21.03
C GLU A 437 11.04 9.20 -20.41
N MET A 438 10.15 9.84 -21.17
CA MET A 438 8.84 10.26 -20.67
C MET A 438 7.92 9.08 -20.33
N VAL A 439 8.15 7.91 -20.92
CA VAL A 439 7.27 6.73 -20.79
C VAL A 439 7.84 5.69 -19.81
N VAL A 440 9.16 5.64 -19.59
CA VAL A 440 9.85 4.54 -18.91
C VAL A 440 10.89 5.03 -17.90
N GLN A 441 10.56 5.98 -17.02
CA GLN A 441 11.42 6.23 -15.85
C GLN A 441 11.02 5.29 -14.71
N PRO A 442 11.80 4.23 -14.41
CA PRO A 442 11.58 3.51 -13.17
C PRO A 442 11.89 4.44 -11.99
N PRO A 443 11.02 4.47 -10.96
CA PRO A 443 11.31 5.19 -9.72
C PRO A 443 12.61 4.68 -9.10
N ARG A 444 13.41 5.59 -8.52
CA ARG A 444 14.71 5.26 -7.90
C ARG A 444 14.73 5.72 -6.46
N HIS A 445 15.10 4.82 -5.55
CA HIS A 445 15.36 5.16 -4.16
C HIS A 445 16.88 5.14 -3.90
N ILE A 446 17.38 6.17 -3.23
CA ILE A 446 18.76 6.26 -2.75
C ILE A 446 18.77 5.65 -1.35
N VAL A 447 19.54 4.57 -1.18
CA VAL A 447 19.82 3.93 0.10
C VAL A 447 20.98 4.68 0.74
N LEU A 448 20.81 5.12 1.99
CA LEU A 448 21.88 5.81 2.69
C LEU A 448 22.90 4.79 3.20
N PRO A 449 24.21 5.08 3.12
CA PRO A 449 25.22 4.23 3.73
C PRO A 449 24.91 4.09 5.22
N TRP A 450 24.90 2.84 5.70
CA TRP A 450 24.73 2.57 7.13
C TRP A 450 25.84 3.29 7.89
N LYS A 451 25.50 4.37 8.61
CA LYS A 451 26.38 4.91 9.63
C LYS A 451 26.41 3.86 10.73
N SER A 452 27.45 3.01 10.74
CA SER A 452 27.71 2.08 11.83
C SER A 452 27.64 2.88 13.11
N ALA A 453 26.53 2.72 13.83
CA ALA A 453 26.32 3.36 15.09
C ALA A 453 27.45 2.91 16.02
N TRP A 454 28.28 3.88 16.42
CA TRP A 454 29.14 3.81 17.59
C TRP A 454 30.29 2.80 17.53
N THR A 455 31.42 3.20 16.94
CA THR A 455 32.68 2.97 17.67
C THR A 455 32.61 3.81 18.93
N SER A 456 32.22 3.18 20.03
CA SER A 456 32.24 3.77 21.36
C SER A 456 33.66 4.22 21.69
N SER A 457 33.96 5.48 21.43
CA SER A 457 35.08 6.16 22.09
C SER A 457 34.68 6.36 23.56
N HIS A 458 34.72 5.28 24.34
CA HIS A 458 34.89 5.35 25.79
C HIS A 458 36.30 5.86 26.09
N GLY A 459 36.53 7.13 25.79
CA GLY A 459 37.59 7.92 26.40
C GLY A 459 37.09 8.36 27.77
N VAL A 460 37.29 7.52 28.77
CA VAL A 460 37.17 7.90 30.19
C VAL A 460 38.04 9.14 30.42
N ARG A 461 37.41 10.30 30.61
CA ARG A 461 38.03 11.47 31.26
C ARG A 461 37.26 11.77 32.53
N THR A 462 37.68 11.10 33.59
CA THR A 462 37.53 11.61 34.95
C THR A 462 38.58 12.72 35.16
N ALA A 463 38.13 13.97 35.27
CA ALA A 463 38.94 15.03 35.88
C ALA A 463 38.04 16.10 36.52
N ASN A 464 38.00 15.98 37.84
CA ASN A 464 37.69 16.95 38.90
C ASN A 464 37.53 18.44 38.56
N HIS A 465 36.53 19.02 39.23
CA HIS A 465 36.48 20.29 39.97
C HIS A 465 37.43 21.45 39.58
N GLY A 466 36.81 22.59 39.29
CA GLY A 466 37.41 23.92 39.48
C GLY A 466 36.52 25.00 38.86
N GLY A 467 35.77 25.74 39.68
CA GLY A 467 34.90 26.83 39.21
C GLY A 467 35.66 28.10 38.81
N VAL A 468 34.89 29.06 38.28
CA VAL A 468 34.91 30.52 38.55
C VAL A 468 34.06 31.23 37.49
N ASN A 469 33.21 32.15 37.95
CA ASN A 469 32.42 33.11 37.19
C ASN A 469 33.26 33.98 36.24
N VAL A 470 32.66 34.51 35.17
CA VAL A 470 32.50 35.96 34.92
C VAL A 470 31.65 36.20 33.67
N THR A 471 30.72 37.12 33.84
CA THR A 471 29.84 37.77 32.87
C THR A 471 30.60 38.65 31.88
N LEU A 472 30.16 38.66 30.62
CA LEU A 472 29.73 39.86 29.90
C LEU A 472 28.71 39.45 28.84
#